data_AF-A0A453IKS0-F1
#
_entry.id   AF-A0A453IKS0-F1
#
_cell.length_a   1.000
_cell.length_b   1.000
_cell.length_c   1.000
_cell.angle_alpha   90.00
_cell.angle_beta   90.00
_cell.angle_gamma   90.00
#
_symmetry.space_group_name_H-M   'P 1'
#
loop_
_entity.id
_entity.type
_entity.pdbx_description
1 polymer ?
#
loop_
_entity_poly.entity_id
_entity_poly.type
_entity_poly.pdbx_seq_one_letter_code
_entity_poly.pdbx_strand_id
1 'polypeptide(L)'
;MRNNGMMKEIVDSQETTLLITADQVVIHDGVIREKPTTPEEARKFIQGYSQSHAATIGSVLVTNVKTGTRREGWDKSEVITNYF
;
A
#
# COMPACT_ATOMS: atom_id res chain seq x y z
N MET A 1 -1.04 21.78 -8.51
CA MET A 1 -1.43 20.51 -9.16
C MET A 1 -1.93 20.82 -10.57
N ARG A 2 -1.05 20.72 -11.56
CA ARG A 2 -1.37 20.90 -13.00
C ARG A 2 -1.24 19.51 -13.64
N ASN A 3 -2.32 18.75 -13.74
CA ASN A 3 -2.31 17.51 -14.53
C ASN A 3 -3.69 17.11 -15.11
N ASN A 4 -4.62 18.07 -15.23
CA ASN A 4 -5.98 17.80 -15.69
C ASN A 4 -6.06 17.38 -17.18
N GLY A 5 -5.02 17.66 -17.99
CA GLY A 5 -4.99 17.28 -19.40
C GLY A 5 -4.85 15.77 -19.62
N MET A 6 -3.92 15.12 -18.93
CA MET A 6 -3.63 13.69 -19.09
C MET A 6 -4.80 12.81 -18.64
N MET A 7 -5.46 13.16 -17.53
CA MET A 7 -6.67 12.45 -17.09
C MET A 7 -7.82 12.60 -18.08
N LYS A 8 -7.98 13.80 -18.68
CA LYS A 8 -8.99 14.03 -19.70
C LYS A 8 -8.73 13.19 -20.95
N GLU A 9 -7.49 13.10 -21.42
CA GLU A 9 -7.11 12.24 -22.55
C GLU A 9 -7.38 10.76 -22.28
N ILE A 10 -7.09 10.28 -21.07
CA ILE A 10 -7.36 8.89 -20.66
C ILE A 10 -8.87 8.60 -20.60
N VAL A 11 -9.66 9.54 -20.07
CA VAL A 11 -11.12 9.40 -19.99
C VAL A 11 -11.77 9.47 -21.38
N ASP A 12 -11.31 10.39 -22.23
CA ASP A 12 -11.81 10.59 -23.59
C ASP A 12 -11.34 9.49 -24.56
N SER A 13 -10.38 8.65 -24.17
CA SER A 13 -9.88 7.53 -24.96
C SER A 13 -10.95 6.47 -25.22
N GLN A 14 -10.87 5.84 -26.40
CA GLN A 14 -11.67 4.66 -26.72
C GLN A 14 -11.16 3.40 -26.03
N GLU A 15 -9.89 3.38 -25.63
CA GLU A 15 -9.27 2.26 -24.93
C GLU A 15 -9.80 2.12 -23.50
N THR A 16 -9.83 0.88 -23.00
CA THR A 16 -10.15 0.63 -21.60
C THR A 16 -8.91 0.85 -20.75
N THR A 17 -8.94 1.86 -19.87
CA THR A 17 -7.87 2.10 -18.89
C THR A 17 -8.30 1.67 -17.49
N LEU A 18 -7.47 0.84 -16.86
CA LEU A 18 -7.60 0.45 -15.46
C LEU A 18 -6.53 1.16 -14.63
N LEU A 19 -6.94 1.98 -13.67
CA LEU A 19 -6.08 2.56 -12.66
C LEU A 19 -5.97 1.58 -11.50
N ILE A 20 -4.75 1.12 -11.23
CA ILE A 20 -4.45 0.27 -10.08
C ILE A 20 -3.75 1.14 -9.04
N THR A 21 -4.34 1.26 -7.86
CA THR A 21 -3.71 1.87 -6.69
C THR A 21 -3.50 0.82 -5.63
N ALA A 22 -2.41 0.90 -4.89
CA ALA A 22 -2.10 -0.03 -3.81
C ALA A 22 -1.51 0.71 -2.62
N ASP A 23 -1.67 0.14 -1.44
CA ASP A 23 -1.03 0.62 -0.21
C ASP A 23 -0.69 -0.56 0.69
N GLN A 24 0.36 -0.41 1.51
CA GLN A 24 0.82 -1.44 2.42
C GLN A 24 1.27 -0.87 3.76
N VAL A 25 0.82 -1.51 4.84
CA VAL A 25 1.21 -1.20 6.22
C VAL A 25 1.72 -2.44 6.95
N VAL A 26 2.44 -2.22 8.05
CA VAL A 26 2.86 -3.28 8.98
C VAL A 26 2.02 -3.19 10.26
N ILE A 27 1.52 -4.32 10.75
CA ILE A 27 0.95 -4.48 12.08
C ILE A 27 2.01 -5.13 12.97
N HIS A 28 2.34 -4.49 14.08
CA HIS A 28 3.22 -5.04 15.11
C HIS A 28 2.73 -4.59 16.48
N ASP A 29 2.55 -5.55 17.40
CA ASP A 29 1.95 -5.31 18.72
C ASP A 29 0.58 -4.59 18.67
N GLY A 30 -0.23 -4.91 17.67
CA GLY A 30 -1.53 -4.26 17.45
C GLY A 30 -1.45 -2.81 16.94
N VAL A 31 -0.25 -2.31 16.62
CA VAL A 31 -0.03 -0.96 16.10
C VAL A 31 0.22 -1.01 14.59
N ILE A 32 -0.48 -0.15 13.85
CA ILE A 32 -0.24 0.08 12.41
C ILE A 32 0.99 0.99 12.25
N ARG A 33 1.92 0.58 11.39
CA ARG A 33 3.14 1.31 11.06
C ARG A 33 3.23 1.49 9.54
N GLU A 34 3.49 2.73 9.13
CA GLU A 34 3.82 3.10 7.75
C GLU A 34 5.34 3.24 7.59
N LYS A 35 5.78 3.81 6.46
CA LYS A 35 7.18 4.08 6.19
C LYS A 35 7.78 4.94 7.33
N PRO A 36 8.88 4.49 7.98
CA PRO A 36 9.51 5.30 8.99
C PRO A 36 10.01 6.62 8.38
N THR A 37 9.90 7.68 9.14
CA THR A 37 10.27 9.04 8.72
C THR A 37 11.72 9.39 9.05
N THR A 38 12.34 8.61 9.95
CA THR A 38 13.74 8.79 10.36
C THR A 38 14.50 7.46 10.43
N PRO A 39 15.84 7.48 10.31
CA PRO A 39 16.66 6.29 10.51
C PRO A 39 16.52 5.67 11.91
N GLU A 40 16.34 6.49 12.95
CA GLU A 40 16.19 6.05 14.34
C GLU A 40 14.89 5.26 14.52
N GLU A 41 13.80 5.75 13.93
CA GLU A 41 12.52 5.06 13.91
C GLU A 41 12.61 3.74 13.14
N ALA A 42 13.29 3.73 11.99
CA ALA A 42 13.51 2.51 11.22
C ALA A 42 14.26 1.45 12.04
N ARG A 43 15.32 1.82 12.78
CA ARG A 43 16.05 0.90 13.67
C ARG A 43 15.16 0.40 14.80
N LYS A 44 14.37 1.28 15.43
CA LYS A 44 13.40 0.89 16.47
C LYS A 44 12.36 -0.11 15.95
N PHE A 45 11.85 0.09 14.72
CA PHE A 45 10.91 -0.84 14.11
C PHE A 45 11.54 -2.21 13.87
N ILE A 46 12.74 -2.25 13.27
CA ILE A 46 13.46 -3.50 12.99
C ILE A 46 13.77 -4.26 14.29
N GLN A 47 14.26 -3.56 15.32
CA GLN A 47 14.51 -4.16 16.64
C GLN A 47 13.22 -4.64 17.30
N GLY A 48 12.11 -3.91 17.16
CA GLY A 48 10.82 -4.38 17.65
C GLY A 48 10.40 -5.68 16.97
N TYR A 49 10.52 -5.74 15.63
CA TYR A 49 10.16 -6.91 14.85
C TYR A 49 10.97 -8.15 15.20
N SER A 50 12.17 -8.06 15.80
CA SER A 50 12.91 -9.26 16.25
C SER A 50 12.41 -9.82 17.58
N GLN A 51 11.56 -9.08 18.31
CA GLN A 51 11.04 -9.45 19.62
C GLN A 51 9.64 -10.04 19.57
N SER A 52 8.87 -9.78 18.50
CA SER A 52 7.51 -10.28 18.36
C SER A 52 7.09 -10.39 16.89
N HIS A 53 5.97 -11.11 16.64
CA HIS A 53 5.47 -11.33 15.30
C HIS A 53 4.94 -10.02 14.68
N ALA A 54 5.39 -9.74 13.45
CA ALA A 54 4.80 -8.72 12.61
C ALA A 54 3.92 -9.35 11.53
N ALA A 55 2.99 -8.57 10.98
CA ALA A 55 2.26 -8.93 9.78
C ALA A 55 2.17 -7.72 8.84
N THR A 56 2.10 -7.95 7.54
CA THR A 56 1.78 -6.91 6.57
C THR A 56 0.31 -7.00 6.19
N ILE A 57 -0.29 -5.84 5.90
CA ILE A 57 -1.57 -5.75 5.20
C ILE A 57 -1.29 -5.02 3.89
N GLY A 58 -1.47 -5.72 2.78
CA GLY A 58 -1.39 -5.13 1.44
C GLY A 58 -2.79 -5.00 0.87
N SER A 59 -3.11 -3.85 0.29
CA SER A 59 -4.40 -3.58 -0.36
C SER A 59 -4.20 -3.11 -1.79
N VAL A 60 -5.15 -3.48 -2.65
CA VAL A 60 -5.19 -3.08 -4.06
C VAL A 60 -6.61 -2.66 -4.41
N LEU A 61 -6.72 -1.58 -5.16
CA LEU A 61 -7.95 -1.10 -5.75
C LEU A 61 -7.75 -0.91 -7.25
N VAL A 62 -8.57 -1.60 -8.03
CA VAL A 62 -8.64 -1.47 -9.47
C VAL A 62 -9.86 -0.62 -9.82
N THR A 63 -9.62 0.50 -10.51
CA THR A 63 -10.65 1.42 -10.98
C THR A 63 -10.65 1.44 -12.50
N ASN A 64 -11.77 1.06 -13.12
CA ASN A 64 -11.99 1.34 -14.53
C ASN A 64 -12.25 2.85 -14.68
N VAL A 65 -11.30 3.57 -15.27
CA VAL A 65 -11.32 5.05 -15.29
C VAL A 65 -12.50 5.59 -16.12
N LYS A 66 -12.93 4.86 -17.14
CA LYS A 66 -14.02 5.26 -18.03
C LYS A 66 -15.41 5.08 -17.41
N THR A 67 -15.62 3.96 -16.71
CA THR A 67 -16.93 3.64 -16.11
C THR A 67 -17.05 4.03 -14.65
N GLY A 68 -15.93 4.31 -13.98
CA GLY A 68 -15.86 4.50 -12.54
C GLY A 68 -16.04 3.22 -11.72
N THR A 69 -16.19 2.04 -12.34
CA THR A 69 -16.35 0.77 -11.63
C THR A 69 -15.08 0.43 -10.85
N ARG A 70 -15.26 -0.01 -9.60
CA ARG A 70 -14.17 -0.34 -8.67
C ARG A 70 -14.25 -1.79 -8.20
N ARG A 71 -13.09 -2.42 -8.05
CA ARG A 71 -12.88 -3.72 -7.41
C ARG A 71 -11.68 -3.63 -6.50
N GLU A 72 -11.80 -4.16 -5.29
CA GLU A 72 -10.76 -4.10 -4.27
C GLU A 72 -10.43 -5.49 -3.74
N GLY A 73 -9.22 -5.64 -3.22
CA GLY A 73 -8.76 -6.82 -2.54
C GLY A 73 -7.66 -6.45 -1.56
N TRP A 74 -7.51 -7.26 -0.53
CA TRP A 74 -6.40 -7.14 0.42
C TRP A 74 -5.98 -8.52 0.89
N ASP A 75 -4.75 -8.61 1.36
CA ASP A 75 -4.21 -9.84 1.93
C ASP A 75 -3.35 -9.53 3.18
N LYS A 76 -3.31 -10.51 4.09
CA LYS A 76 -2.46 -10.47 5.29
C LYS A 76 -1.37 -11.52 5.16
N SER A 77 -0.12 -11.10 5.26
CA SER A 77 1.02 -12.02 5.37
C SER A 77 1.68 -11.86 6.73
N GLU A 78 1.89 -12.98 7.43
CA GLU A 78 2.71 -13.00 8.64
C GLU A 78 4.19 -12.96 8.26
N VAL A 79 4.98 -12.21 9.02
CA VAL A 79 6.43 -12.06 8.82
C VAL A 79 7.12 -12.56 10.07
N ILE A 80 7.82 -13.68 9.93
CA ILE A 80 8.62 -14.28 11.00
C ILE A 80 10.08 -13.90 10.76
N THR A 81 10.63 -13.16 11.72
CA THR A 81 12.01 -12.68 11.73
C THR A 81 12.84 -13.51 12.71
N ASN A 82 14.13 -13.68 12.38
CA ASN A 82 15.10 -14.21 13.32
C ASN A 82 15.59 -13.10 14.25
N TYR A 83 16.15 -13.49 15.40
CA TYR A 83 16.78 -12.55 16.33
C TYR A 83 17.97 -11.83 15.65
N PHE A 84 17.96 -10.49 15.68
CA PHE A 84 19.04 -9.60 15.23
C PHE A 84 19.67 -8.88 16.42
#